data_AF-A0A7S2FU46-F1
#
_entry.id   AF-A0A7S2FU46-F1
#
_cell.length_a   1.000
_cell.length_b   1.000
_cell.length_c   1.000
_cell.angle_alpha   90.00
_cell.angle_beta   90.00
_cell.angle_gamma   90.00
#
_symmetry.space_group_name_H-M   'P 1'
#
loop_
_entity.id
_entity.type
_entity.pdbx_description
1 polymer ?
#
loop_
_entity_poly.entity_id
_entity_poly.type
_entity_poly.pdbx_seq_one_letter_code
_entity_poly.pdbx_strand_id
1 'polypeptide(L)'
;ELLAPFVGPEVWRTEVPDARRAAVFVQEWAAEFFGEGKRASRFGVKTPVEFRRTQVGIVLKFRPTGENVLTGGGFDGLSEGGLEFIAEQLESGEQRLRILRCAYGFKVSVREASEEALLNKFKSDWNETNISRS
;
A
#
# COMPACT_ATOMS: atom_id res chain seq x y z
N GLU A 1 -16.61 11.08 -2.71
CA GLU A 1 -15.74 11.45 -1.58
C GLU A 1 -14.30 11.48 -2.04
N LEU A 2 -13.64 12.63 -1.88
CA LEU A 2 -12.19 12.71 -1.97
C LEU A 2 -11.64 12.10 -0.68
N LEU A 3 -11.01 10.93 -0.75
CA LEU A 3 -10.23 10.41 0.37
C LEU A 3 -9.18 11.47 0.70
N ALA A 4 -9.24 12.06 1.90
CA ALA A 4 -8.21 12.99 2.32
C ALA A 4 -6.84 12.27 2.24
N PRO A 5 -5.82 12.88 1.62
CA PRO A 5 -4.50 12.25 1.53
C PRO A 5 -4.00 11.96 2.94
N PHE A 6 -3.53 10.73 3.18
CA PHE A 6 -3.06 10.36 4.51
C PHE A 6 -1.76 11.13 4.80
N VAL A 7 -1.79 12.00 5.80
CA VAL A 7 -0.62 12.77 6.24
C VAL A 7 0.23 11.86 7.11
N GLY A 8 1.26 11.25 6.52
CA GLY A 8 2.16 10.34 7.21
C GLY A 8 3.57 10.37 6.62
N PRO A 9 4.58 9.80 7.31
CA PRO A 9 5.95 9.83 6.84
C PRO A 9 6.10 9.04 5.53
N GLU A 10 6.85 9.59 4.59
CA GLU A 10 7.29 8.87 3.41
C GLU A 10 8.31 7.81 3.82
N VAL A 11 8.02 6.54 3.50
CA VAL A 11 8.88 5.40 3.86
C VAL A 11 9.64 4.85 2.66
N TRP A 12 9.24 5.24 1.44
CA TRP A 12 9.94 4.88 0.21
C TRP A 12 9.52 5.79 -0.95
N ARG A 13 10.45 6.02 -1.88
CA ARG A 13 10.23 6.81 -3.10
C ARG A 13 11.09 6.30 -4.25
N THR A 14 10.61 6.50 -5.47
CA THR A 14 11.39 6.37 -6.70
C THR A 14 10.86 7.34 -7.75
N GLU A 15 11.74 7.87 -8.58
CA GLU A 15 11.36 8.55 -9.81
C GLU A 15 10.80 7.53 -10.81
N VAL A 16 9.81 7.95 -11.60
CA VAL A 16 9.20 7.11 -12.64
C VAL A 16 9.06 7.91 -13.93
N PRO A 17 9.21 7.28 -15.11
CA PRO A 17 9.04 7.98 -16.38
C PRO A 17 7.57 8.32 -16.68
N ASP A 18 6.62 7.57 -16.11
CA ASP A 18 5.18 7.73 -16.32
C ASP A 18 4.40 7.33 -15.05
N ALA A 19 3.80 8.32 -14.39
CA ALA A 19 3.02 8.16 -13.17
C ALA A 19 1.73 7.37 -13.41
N ARG A 20 1.12 7.46 -14.58
CA ARG A 20 -0.09 6.68 -14.90
C ARG A 20 0.24 5.19 -15.00
N ARG A 21 1.35 4.85 -15.66
CA ARG A 21 1.84 3.46 -15.72
C ARG A 21 2.21 2.93 -14.33
N ALA A 22 2.85 3.75 -13.50
CA ALA A 22 3.16 3.38 -12.13
C ALA A 22 1.88 3.14 -11.29
N ALA A 23 0.85 3.99 -11.44
CA ALA A 23 -0.44 3.80 -10.76
C ALA A 23 -1.10 2.46 -11.16
N VAL A 24 -1.12 2.14 -12.46
CA VAL A 24 -1.65 0.87 -12.97
C VAL A 24 -0.90 -0.32 -12.38
N PHE A 25 0.44 -0.30 -12.40
CA PHE A 25 1.25 -1.36 -11.81
C PHE A 25 0.88 -1.60 -10.35
N VAL A 26 0.80 -0.54 -9.55
CA VAL A 26 0.50 -0.64 -8.11
C VAL A 26 -0.90 -1.23 -7.87
N GLN A 27 -1.89 -0.82 -8.69
CA GLN A 27 -3.26 -1.33 -8.60
C GLN A 27 -3.39 -2.81 -8.99
N GLU A 28 -2.62 -3.24 -10.00
CA GLU A 28 -2.55 -4.63 -10.45
C GLU A 28 -1.81 -5.49 -9.42
N TRP A 29 -0.66 -5.02 -8.94
CA TRP A 29 0.11 -5.66 -7.88
C TRP A 29 -0.75 -5.91 -6.64
N ALA A 30 -1.49 -4.90 -6.17
CA ALA A 30 -2.35 -5.07 -5.01
C ALA A 30 -3.51 -6.05 -5.26
N ALA A 31 -4.09 -6.04 -6.45
CA ALA A 31 -5.14 -6.99 -6.81
C ALA A 31 -4.63 -8.42 -6.86
N GLU A 32 -3.40 -8.65 -7.32
CA GLU A 32 -2.79 -9.97 -7.32
C GLU A 32 -2.59 -10.51 -5.90
N PHE A 33 -2.06 -9.69 -4.99
CA PHE A 33 -1.63 -10.16 -3.67
C PHE A 33 -2.73 -10.12 -2.60
N PHE A 34 -3.65 -9.17 -2.70
CA PHE A 34 -4.68 -8.88 -1.68
C PHE A 34 -6.12 -9.03 -2.19
N GLY A 35 -6.34 -9.41 -3.45
CA GLY A 35 -7.66 -9.75 -4.00
C GLY A 35 -8.21 -11.11 -3.52
N GLU A 36 -9.23 -11.63 -4.22
CA GLU A 36 -10.01 -12.83 -3.84
C GLU A 36 -9.18 -14.14 -3.75
N GLY A 37 -7.90 -14.13 -4.10
CA GLY A 37 -6.98 -15.29 -4.11
C GLY A 37 -5.76 -15.23 -3.19
N LYS A 38 -5.84 -14.52 -2.05
CA LYS A 38 -4.86 -14.39 -0.93
C LYS A 38 -3.47 -15.04 -1.15
N ARG A 39 -2.53 -14.27 -1.70
CA ARG A 39 -1.09 -14.64 -1.76
C ARG A 39 -0.22 -13.95 -0.69
N ALA A 40 -0.77 -12.95 0.00
CA ALA A 40 -0.10 -12.11 1.01
C ALA A 40 0.76 -12.88 2.05
N SER A 41 0.20 -13.95 2.61
CA SER A 41 0.85 -14.72 3.68
C SER A 41 2.12 -15.44 3.23
N ARG A 42 2.27 -15.74 1.92
CA ARG A 42 3.42 -16.48 1.38
C ARG A 42 4.73 -15.69 1.43
N PHE A 43 4.66 -14.37 1.54
CA PHE A 43 5.84 -13.49 1.59
C PHE A 43 5.98 -12.76 2.93
N GLY A 44 5.38 -13.29 3.99
CA GLY A 44 5.60 -12.82 5.36
C GLY A 44 4.63 -11.77 5.87
N VAL A 45 3.63 -11.35 5.08
CA VAL A 45 2.54 -10.50 5.57
C VAL A 45 1.58 -11.32 6.43
N LYS A 46 1.75 -11.22 7.75
CA LYS A 46 0.99 -11.99 8.74
C LYS A 46 -0.29 -11.28 9.21
N THR A 47 -0.35 -9.97 9.04
CA THR A 47 -1.51 -9.15 9.39
C THR A 47 -2.41 -9.06 8.15
N PRO A 48 -3.71 -9.43 8.21
CA PRO A 48 -4.61 -9.27 7.08
C PRO A 48 -4.66 -7.82 6.62
N VAL A 49 -4.80 -7.60 5.31
CA VAL A 49 -4.79 -6.27 4.71
C VAL A 49 -6.07 -6.10 3.90
N GLU A 50 -6.70 -4.95 4.03
CA GLU A 50 -7.73 -4.46 3.12
C GLU A 50 -7.11 -3.41 2.19
N PHE A 51 -7.52 -3.36 0.94
CA PHE A 51 -7.03 -2.34 0.02
C PHE A 51 -8.14 -1.67 -0.76
N ARG A 52 -7.86 -0.45 -1.20
CA ARG A 52 -8.72 0.32 -2.10
C ARG A 52 -7.88 0.96 -3.18
N ARG A 53 -8.35 0.88 -4.42
CA ARG A 53 -7.77 1.61 -5.54
C ARG A 53 -8.15 3.09 -5.46
N THR A 54 -7.21 3.96 -5.79
CA THR A 54 -7.44 5.39 -6.01
C THR A 54 -7.10 5.71 -7.45
N GLN A 55 -7.38 6.94 -7.92
CA GLN A 55 -6.99 7.34 -9.28
C GLN A 55 -5.47 7.34 -9.50
N VAL A 56 -4.69 7.44 -8.42
CA VAL A 56 -3.23 7.63 -8.43
C VAL A 56 -2.46 6.46 -7.83
N GLY A 57 -3.14 5.39 -7.40
CA GLY A 57 -2.49 4.22 -6.82
C GLY A 57 -3.44 3.40 -5.94
N ILE A 58 -3.01 3.11 -4.71
CA ILE A 58 -3.79 2.33 -3.74
C ILE A 58 -3.60 2.85 -2.32
N VAL A 59 -4.56 2.54 -1.47
CA VAL A 59 -4.41 2.60 -0.02
C VAL A 59 -4.57 1.19 0.54
N LEU A 60 -3.67 0.78 1.41
CA LEU A 60 -3.67 -0.49 2.14
C LEU A 60 -3.87 -0.18 3.62
N LYS A 61 -4.80 -0.88 4.28
CA LYS A 61 -5.04 -0.78 5.71
C LYS A 61 -4.87 -2.15 6.36
N PHE A 62 -4.09 -2.21 7.42
CA PHE A 62 -3.94 -3.44 8.20
C PHE A 62 -5.18 -3.67 9.06
N ARG A 63 -5.73 -4.88 9.00
CA ARG A 63 -6.79 -5.30 9.92
C ARG A 63 -6.15 -5.64 11.27
N PRO A 64 -6.54 -4.97 12.37
CA PRO A 64 -6.02 -5.28 13.70
C PRO A 64 -6.23 -6.77 14.04
N THR A 65 -5.27 -7.37 14.72
CA THR A 65 -5.37 -8.74 15.25
C THR A 65 -5.43 -8.70 16.78
N GLY A 66 -6.40 -9.36 17.42
CA GLY A 66 -6.54 -9.40 18.90
C GLY A 66 -7.98 -9.24 19.38
N GLU A 67 -8.20 -8.99 20.67
CA GLU A 67 -9.55 -8.86 21.27
C GLU A 67 -10.38 -7.67 20.72
N ASN A 68 -9.74 -6.72 20.04
CA ASN A 68 -10.37 -5.55 19.41
C ASN A 68 -10.60 -5.72 17.89
N VAL A 69 -10.85 -6.95 17.40
CA VAL A 69 -11.29 -7.12 16.00
C VAL A 69 -12.64 -6.43 15.83
N LEU A 70 -12.66 -5.29 15.15
CA LEU A 70 -13.89 -4.75 14.59
C LEU A 70 -14.39 -5.76 13.54
N THR A 71 -15.38 -6.56 13.94
CA THR A 71 -16.02 -7.55 13.08
C THR A 71 -17.01 -6.84 12.16
N GLY A 72 -16.68 -6.77 10.88
CA GLY A 72 -17.48 -6.10 9.87
C GLY A 72 -17.04 -4.65 9.61
N GLY A 73 -17.22 -4.20 8.36
CA GLY A 73 -16.92 -2.82 7.92
C GLY A 73 -15.94 -2.72 6.75
N GLY A 74 -15.21 -3.79 6.40
CA GLY A 74 -14.27 -3.78 5.27
C GLY A 74 -13.23 -2.65 5.38
N PHE A 75 -12.80 -2.10 4.24
CA PHE A 75 -11.81 -1.02 4.19
C PHE A 75 -12.25 0.27 4.93
N ASP A 76 -13.55 0.57 4.95
CA ASP A 76 -14.09 1.80 5.58
C ASP A 76 -14.21 1.66 7.10
N GLY A 77 -14.39 0.44 7.61
CA GLY A 77 -14.37 0.15 9.04
C GLY A 77 -12.98 0.25 9.69
N LEU A 78 -11.92 0.39 8.87
CA LEU A 78 -10.54 0.59 9.34
C LEU A 78 -10.23 2.09 9.30
N SER A 79 -10.19 2.75 10.45
CA SER A 79 -9.92 4.19 10.52
C SER A 79 -8.44 4.57 10.55
N GLU A 80 -7.54 3.61 10.83
CA GLU A 80 -6.15 3.87 11.17
C GLU A 80 -5.19 2.82 10.59
N GLY A 81 -3.93 3.22 10.42
CA GLY A 81 -2.82 2.35 10.04
C GLY A 81 -2.76 1.94 8.58
N GLY A 82 -1.59 1.49 8.15
CA GLY A 82 -1.36 0.98 6.80
C GLY A 82 -0.39 1.80 5.96
N LEU A 83 -0.47 1.60 4.65
CA LEU A 83 0.42 2.19 3.66
C LEU A 83 -0.39 2.76 2.49
N GLU A 84 -0.04 3.96 2.05
CA GLU A 84 -0.60 4.58 0.85
C GLU A 84 0.47 4.65 -0.23
N PHE A 85 0.16 4.13 -1.41
CA PHE A 85 1.05 4.12 -2.57
C PHE A 85 0.49 5.10 -3.59
N ILE A 86 1.30 6.10 -3.96
CA ILE A 86 0.87 7.22 -4.79
C ILE A 86 1.86 7.41 -5.92
N ALA A 87 1.37 7.27 -7.15
CA ALA A 87 2.06 7.74 -8.34
C ALA A 87 1.53 9.12 -8.72
N GLU A 88 2.37 10.13 -8.64
CA GLU A 88 1.98 11.52 -8.87
C GLU A 88 2.92 12.21 -9.87
N GLN A 89 2.35 13.21 -10.54
CA GLN A 89 3.08 14.19 -11.33
C GLN A 89 3.14 15.49 -10.51
N LEU A 90 4.34 15.98 -10.25
CA LEU A 90 4.56 17.24 -9.57
C LEU A 90 4.37 18.41 -10.54
N GLU A 91 4.16 19.60 -9.99
CA GLU A 91 4.07 20.84 -10.79
C GLU A 91 5.35 21.11 -11.61
N SER A 92 6.50 20.61 -11.13
CA SER A 92 7.78 20.66 -11.84
C SER A 92 7.83 19.78 -13.10
N GLY A 93 6.83 18.91 -13.31
CA GLY A 93 6.81 17.91 -14.38
C GLY A 93 7.49 16.59 -14.00
N GLU A 94 8.17 16.53 -12.86
CA GLU A 94 8.72 15.30 -12.30
C GLU A 94 7.60 14.32 -11.95
N GLN A 95 7.83 13.05 -12.23
CA GLN A 95 6.90 11.97 -11.94
C GLN A 95 7.55 11.01 -10.97
N ARG A 96 6.80 10.62 -9.94
CA ARG A 96 7.33 9.74 -8.89
C ARG A 96 6.27 8.79 -8.37
N LEU A 97 6.75 7.66 -7.85
CA LEU A 97 5.98 6.74 -7.03
C LEU A 97 6.52 6.82 -5.61
N ARG A 98 5.64 7.09 -4.65
CA ARG A 98 5.98 7.15 -3.22
C ARG A 98 5.05 6.27 -2.39
N ILE A 99 5.56 5.85 -1.24
CA ILE A 99 4.81 5.10 -0.23
C ILE A 99 4.83 5.89 1.06
N LEU A 100 3.65 6.21 1.57
CA LEU A 100 3.44 6.87 2.85
C LEU A 100 2.97 5.85 3.88
N ARG A 101 3.44 5.99 5.12
CA ARG A 101 2.89 5.23 6.25
C ARG A 101 1.75 6.01 6.89
N CYS A 102 0.55 5.47 6.89
CA CYS A 102 -0.59 6.07 7.56
C CYS A 102 -0.39 6.04 9.08
N ALA A 103 -0.87 7.06 9.79
CA ALA A 103 -0.79 7.10 11.25
C ALA A 103 -1.49 5.87 11.86
N TYR A 104 -0.76 5.16 12.72
CA TYR A 104 -1.32 4.11 13.58
C TYR A 104 -1.80 4.78 14.86
N GLY A 105 -3.08 4.65 15.21
CA GLY A 105 -3.50 5.01 16.56
C GLY A 105 -3.04 3.96 17.56
N PHE A 106 -3.10 4.33 18.84
CA PHE A 106 -2.60 3.53 19.97
C PHE A 106 -3.23 2.13 20.11
N LYS A 107 -4.31 1.84 19.36
CA LYS A 107 -5.03 0.55 19.39
C LYS A 107 -4.63 -0.41 18.26
N VAL A 108 -3.84 0.03 17.28
CA VAL A 108 -3.47 -0.83 16.14
C VAL A 108 -2.16 -1.55 16.42
N SER A 109 -2.25 -2.81 16.85
CA SER A 109 -1.11 -3.72 16.90
C SER A 109 -0.93 -4.40 15.54
N VAL A 110 -0.09 -3.83 14.68
CA VAL A 110 0.41 -4.56 13.50
C VAL A 110 1.43 -5.58 13.99
N ARG A 111 1.34 -6.84 13.55
CA ARG A 111 2.38 -7.82 13.88
C ARG A 111 3.71 -7.33 13.28
N GLU A 112 4.71 -7.15 14.14
CA GLU A 112 6.07 -6.76 13.74
C GLU A 112 6.52 -7.58 12.53
N ALA A 113 7.18 -6.89 11.59
CA ALA A 113 7.59 -7.35 10.25
C ALA A 113 6.51 -7.46 9.16
N SER A 114 5.20 -7.31 9.43
CA SER A 114 4.19 -7.38 8.33
C SER A 114 4.31 -6.21 7.35
N GLU A 115 4.51 -4.99 7.87
CA GLU A 115 4.71 -3.80 7.04
C GLU A 115 6.04 -3.89 6.26
N GLU A 116 7.11 -4.30 6.93
CA GLU A 116 8.42 -4.48 6.31
C GLU A 116 8.39 -5.55 5.21
N ALA A 117 7.75 -6.70 5.46
CA ALA A 117 7.58 -7.76 4.48
C ALA A 117 6.82 -7.28 3.23
N LEU A 118 5.76 -6.47 3.43
CA LEU A 118 5.00 -5.87 2.33
C LEU A 118 5.88 -4.90 1.53
N LEU A 119 6.58 -4.00 2.21
CA LEU A 119 7.49 -3.04 1.56
C LEU A 119 8.61 -3.75 0.80
N ASN A 120 9.23 -4.77 1.39
CA ASN A 120 10.30 -5.52 0.74
C ASN A 120 9.80 -6.29 -0.48
N LYS A 121 8.63 -6.93 -0.39
CA LYS A 121 8.02 -7.61 -1.54
C LYS A 121 7.73 -6.62 -2.67
N PHE A 122 7.12 -5.48 -2.36
CA PHE A 122 6.82 -4.45 -3.34
C PHE A 122 8.09 -3.96 -4.05
N LYS A 123 9.15 -3.64 -3.28
CA LYS A 123 10.43 -3.18 -3.84
C LYS A 123 11.05 -4.21 -4.77
N SER A 124 11.00 -5.50 -4.42
CA SER A 124 11.51 -6.58 -5.29
C SER A 124 10.76 -6.61 -6.61
N ASP A 125 9.43 -6.64 -6.56
CA ASP A 125 8.58 -6.76 -7.76
C ASP A 125 8.70 -5.55 -8.68
N TRP A 126 8.77 -4.36 -8.07
CA TRP A 126 9.00 -3.12 -8.80
C TRP A 126 10.34 -3.15 -9.54
N ASN A 127 11.41 -3.58 -8.87
CA ASN A 127 12.74 -3.65 -9.47
C ASN A 127 12.82 -4.70 -10.58
N GLU A 128 12.29 -5.90 -10.35
CA GLU A 128 12.27 -6.98 -11.36
C GLU A 128 11.50 -6.58 -12.62
N THR A 129 10.37 -5.88 -12.46
CA THR A 129 9.55 -5.41 -13.58
C THR A 129 10.25 -4.32 -14.37
N ASN A 130 10.98 -3.41 -13.71
CA ASN A 130 11.71 -2.34 -14.39
C ASN A 130 12.98 -2.84 -15.07
N ILE A 131 13.72 -3.78 -14.47
CA ILE A 131 14.87 -4.45 -15.11
C ILE A 131 14.44 -5.21 -16.37
N SER A 132 13.26 -5.84 -16.34
CA SER A 132 12.73 -6.58 -17.49
C SER A 132 12.24 -5.68 -18.64
N ARG A 133 12.15 -4.37 -18.42
CA ARG A 133 11.64 -3.37 -19.40
C ARG A 133 12.70 -2.37 -19.86
N SER A 134 13.89 -2.41 -19.26
CA SER A 134 15.10 -1.65 -19.64
C SER A 134 16.00 -2.47 -20.55
#